data_AF-A0A828U8X5-F1
#
_entry.id   AF-A0A828U8X5-F1
#
_cell.length_a   1.000
_cell.length_b   1.000
_cell.length_c   1.000
_cell.angle_alpha   90.00
_cell.angle_beta   90.00
_cell.angle_gamma   90.00
#
_symmetry.space_group_name_H-M   'P 1'
#
loop_
_entity.id
_entity.type
_entity.pdbx_description
1 polymer ?
#
loop_
_entity_poly.entity_id
_entity_poly.type
_entity_poly.pdbx_seq_one_letter_code
_entity_poly.pdbx_strand_id
1 'polypeptide(L)'
;MMRIALFLLTNLAVMVVFGLVLSLTGIQSSSVQGLMIMALLFGFGGSFVSLLMSKWMALRSVGGEVIEQPRNERERWLVNTVATQACQAGIAMPQVAIYHAPDINAFATGARRDASLVAVSTGLLQNMSPDEAEAVIAHEISHIANGDMVTMTLIQGVVNTFVIFISRILAQLAAGFMGGNRDEGEESNGNPLIYFAVATVLELVFGILASIITMWFSRHREFHADAGSAKLVGREKMIAALQRLKTSYEPQEATSMMAFCINGKSKSLSELFMTHPPLDKRIEALRTGEYLK
;
A
#
# COMPACT_ATOMS: atom_id res chain seq x y z
N MET A 1 4.63 19.57 16.69
CA MET A 1 4.23 19.40 18.11
C MET A 1 3.09 18.39 18.26
N MET A 2 1.85 18.69 17.83
CA MET A 2 0.68 17.79 18.03
C MET A 2 0.78 16.42 17.34
N ARG A 3 1.37 16.34 16.13
CA ARG A 3 1.60 15.07 15.42
C ARG A 3 2.64 14.18 16.11
N ILE A 4 3.67 14.78 16.70
CA ILE A 4 4.71 14.07 17.46
C ILE A 4 4.13 13.59 18.79
N ALA A 5 3.35 14.43 19.48
CA ALA A 5 2.66 14.05 20.71
C ALA A 5 1.64 12.92 20.47
N LEU A 6 0.85 13.00 19.39
CA LEU A 6 -0.08 11.93 18.99
C LEU A 6 0.68 10.63 18.66
N PHE A 7 1.79 10.72 17.93
CA PHE A 7 2.64 9.56 17.63
C PHE A 7 3.23 8.93 18.90
N LEU A 8 3.71 9.74 19.85
CA LEU A 8 4.23 9.23 21.13
C LEU A 8 3.13 8.59 21.98
N LEU A 9 1.95 9.21 22.02
CA LEU A 9 0.81 8.73 22.82
C LEU A 9 0.22 7.44 22.23
N THR A 10 0.13 7.33 20.90
CA THR A 10 -0.31 6.09 20.25
C THR A 10 0.70 4.98 20.45
N ASN A 11 2.01 5.24 20.33
CA ASN A 11 3.05 4.25 20.64
C ASN A 11 2.98 3.79 22.11
N LEU A 12 2.76 4.72 23.04
CA LEU A 12 2.60 4.39 24.46
C LEU A 12 1.35 3.53 24.72
N ALA A 13 0.21 3.91 24.16
CA ALA A 13 -1.05 3.16 24.31
C ALA A 13 -0.92 1.74 23.73
N VAL A 14 -0.25 1.62 22.59
CA VAL A 14 0.07 0.34 21.96
C VAL A 14 0.96 -0.51 22.87
N MET A 15 2.02 0.05 23.45
CA MET A 15 2.87 -0.68 24.40
C MET A 15 2.10 -1.15 25.64
N VAL A 16 1.17 -0.34 26.15
CA VAL A 16 0.34 -0.69 27.32
C VAL A 16 -0.62 -1.85 27.01
N VAL A 17 -1.33 -1.78 25.88
CA VAL A 17 -2.27 -2.85 25.47
C VAL A 17 -1.53 -4.16 25.29
N PHE A 18 -0.33 -4.15 24.71
CA PHE A 18 0.45 -5.37 24.53
C PHE A 18 1.10 -5.87 25.82
N GLY A 19 1.52 -4.98 26.72
CA GLY A 19 1.93 -5.35 28.07
C GLY A 19 0.81 -6.10 28.82
N LEU A 20 -0.43 -5.63 28.68
CA LEU A 20 -1.62 -6.30 29.21
C LEU A 20 -1.86 -7.67 28.57
N VAL A 21 -1.80 -7.78 27.24
CA VAL A 21 -2.01 -9.06 26.52
C VAL A 21 -0.92 -10.10 26.86
N LEU A 22 0.34 -9.68 26.92
CA LEU A 22 1.46 -10.56 27.28
C LEU A 22 1.40 -10.99 28.76
N SER A 23 0.98 -10.10 29.65
CA SER A 23 0.72 -10.39 31.07
C SER A 23 -0.41 -11.42 31.23
N LEU A 24 -1.52 -11.26 30.48
CA LEU A 24 -2.65 -12.19 30.51
C LEU A 24 -2.33 -13.57 29.93
N THR A 25 -1.33 -13.68 29.05
CA THR A 25 -0.94 -14.94 28.39
C THR A 25 0.23 -15.65 29.07
N GLY A 26 0.85 -15.06 30.10
CA GLY A 26 1.98 -15.64 30.82
C GLY A 26 3.29 -15.68 30.03
N ILE A 27 3.36 -14.98 28.90
CA ILE A 27 4.53 -14.94 28.03
C ILE A 27 5.47 -13.84 28.53
N GLN A 28 6.63 -14.22 29.06
CA GLN A 28 7.66 -13.26 29.47
C GLN A 28 8.17 -12.49 28.24
N SER A 29 7.97 -11.17 28.24
CA SER A 29 8.32 -10.24 27.15
C SER A 29 9.82 -10.10 26.91
N SER A 30 10.66 -10.56 27.85
CA SER A 30 12.11 -10.67 27.73
C SER A 30 12.57 -11.90 26.94
N SER A 31 11.69 -12.89 26.71
CA SER A 31 12.03 -14.08 25.94
C SER A 31 11.93 -13.82 24.43
N VAL A 32 12.84 -14.41 23.66
CA VAL A 32 12.85 -14.36 22.19
C VAL A 32 11.51 -14.84 21.62
N GLN A 33 10.88 -15.83 22.25
CA GLN A 33 9.57 -16.35 21.86
C GLN A 33 8.46 -15.31 22.04
N GLY A 34 8.45 -14.56 23.15
CA GLY A 34 7.49 -13.49 23.38
C GLY A 34 7.62 -12.34 22.39
N LEU A 35 8.85 -11.96 22.04
CA LEU A 35 9.12 -10.96 21.01
C LEU A 35 8.64 -11.42 19.63
N MET A 36 8.85 -12.69 19.29
CA MET A 36 8.42 -13.24 18.00
C MET A 36 6.89 -13.23 17.89
N ILE A 37 6.18 -13.68 18.93
CA ILE A 37 4.71 -13.66 18.96
C ILE A 37 4.19 -12.23 18.84
N MET A 38 4.76 -11.30 19.60
CA MET A 38 4.39 -9.89 19.52
C MET A 38 4.65 -9.31 18.12
N ALA A 39 5.82 -9.54 17.55
CA ALA A 39 6.14 -9.07 16.20
C ALA A 39 5.19 -9.63 15.15
N LEU A 40 4.82 -10.92 15.24
CA LEU A 40 3.84 -11.54 14.35
C LEU A 40 2.46 -10.90 14.51
N LEU A 41 2.00 -10.72 15.75
CA LEU A 41 0.71 -10.10 16.04
C LEU A 41 0.63 -8.67 15.52
N PHE A 42 1.69 -7.87 15.66
CA PHE A 42 1.71 -6.50 15.15
C PHE A 42 1.86 -6.43 13.64
N GLY A 43 2.81 -7.18 13.09
CA GLY A 43 3.08 -7.20 11.67
C GLY A 43 1.84 -7.65 10.91
N PHE A 44 1.32 -8.84 11.20
CA PHE A 44 0.13 -9.34 10.53
C PHE A 44 -1.16 -8.70 11.02
N GLY A 45 -1.34 -8.50 12.33
CA GLY A 45 -2.58 -7.94 12.88
C GLY A 45 -2.85 -6.54 12.34
N GLY A 46 -1.84 -5.67 12.31
CA GLY A 46 -1.97 -4.33 11.72
C GLY A 46 -2.32 -4.39 10.23
N SER A 47 -1.64 -5.27 9.47
CA SER A 47 -1.89 -5.44 8.04
C SER A 47 -3.29 -6.00 7.74
N PHE A 48 -3.77 -7.01 8.48
CA PHE A 48 -5.10 -7.57 8.29
C PHE A 48 -6.22 -6.61 8.69
N VAL A 49 -6.06 -5.91 9.82
CA VAL A 49 -7.03 -4.87 10.22
C VAL A 49 -7.12 -3.79 9.15
N SER A 50 -5.97 -3.33 8.63
CA SER A 50 -5.92 -2.37 7.52
C SER A 50 -6.66 -2.88 6.27
N LEU A 51 -6.45 -4.15 5.90
CA LEU A 51 -7.12 -4.78 4.76
C LEU A 51 -8.64 -4.87 4.94
N LEU A 52 -9.11 -5.26 6.12
CA LEU A 52 -10.55 -5.38 6.41
C LEU A 52 -11.24 -4.00 6.41
N MET A 53 -10.54 -2.97 6.87
CA MET A 53 -11.04 -1.60 6.89
C MET A 53 -10.84 -0.87 5.55
N SER A 54 -10.03 -1.39 4.63
CA SER A 54 -9.55 -0.65 3.44
C SER A 54 -10.70 -0.12 2.59
N LYS A 55 -11.74 -0.92 2.38
CA LYS A 55 -12.91 -0.55 1.58
C LYS A 55 -13.68 0.62 2.17
N TRP A 56 -13.96 0.56 3.47
CA TRP A 56 -14.66 1.62 4.18
C TRP A 56 -13.81 2.91 4.24
N MET A 57 -12.53 2.77 4.56
CA MET A 57 -11.61 3.91 4.63
C MET A 57 -11.43 4.58 3.28
N ALA A 58 -11.19 3.80 2.22
CA ALA A 58 -10.98 4.33 0.86
C ALA A 58 -12.22 5.07 0.37
N LEU A 59 -13.40 4.45 0.45
CA LEU A 59 -14.65 5.08 0.01
C LEU A 59 -14.94 6.37 0.79
N ARG A 60 -14.75 6.36 2.12
CA ARG A 60 -14.98 7.54 2.97
C ARG A 60 -13.97 8.65 2.72
N SER A 61 -12.71 8.30 2.42
CA SER A 61 -11.64 9.28 2.16
C SER A 61 -11.89 10.14 0.93
N VAL A 62 -12.59 9.59 -0.07
CA VAL A 62 -12.95 10.30 -1.31
C VAL A 62 -14.40 10.79 -1.34
N GLY A 63 -15.18 10.52 -0.27
CA GLY A 63 -16.61 10.81 -0.26
C GLY A 63 -17.39 10.09 -1.36
N GLY A 64 -16.99 8.86 -1.68
CA GLY A 64 -17.57 8.12 -2.80
C GLY A 64 -18.98 7.61 -2.52
N GLU A 65 -19.82 7.66 -3.54
CA GLU A 65 -21.21 7.18 -3.56
C GLU A 65 -21.28 5.82 -4.26
N VAL A 66 -21.79 4.80 -3.57
CA VAL A 66 -22.02 3.49 -4.19
C VAL A 66 -23.24 3.56 -5.11
N ILE A 67 -23.10 3.04 -6.32
CA ILE A 67 -24.20 2.95 -7.29
C ILE A 67 -25.03 1.71 -6.96
N GLU A 68 -26.15 1.90 -6.26
CA GLU A 68 -27.13 0.83 -6.06
C GLU A 68 -28.01 0.63 -7.30
N GLN A 69 -28.42 1.73 -7.92
CA GLN A 69 -29.19 1.75 -9.16
C GLN A 69 -28.66 2.88 -10.07
N PRO A 70 -28.27 2.57 -11.32
CA PRO A 70 -27.76 3.59 -12.23
C PRO A 70 -28.80 4.67 -12.55
N ARG A 71 -28.46 5.92 -12.27
CA ARG A 71 -29.33 7.11 -12.45
C ARG A 71 -29.24 7.69 -13.86
N ASN A 72 -28.15 7.41 -14.59
CA ASN A 72 -27.89 7.94 -15.92
C ASN A 72 -27.13 6.93 -16.80
N GLU A 73 -26.94 7.25 -18.08
CA GLU A 73 -26.27 6.37 -19.05
C GLU A 73 -24.81 6.08 -18.69
N ARG A 74 -24.08 7.04 -18.10
CA ARG A 74 -22.68 6.86 -17.71
C ARG A 74 -22.54 5.88 -16.54
N GLU A 75 -23.39 6.03 -15.53
CA GLU A 75 -23.47 5.08 -14.41
C GLU A 75 -23.85 3.68 -14.90
N ARG A 76 -24.80 3.60 -15.84
CA ARG A 76 -25.24 2.32 -16.42
C ARG A 76 -24.12 1.67 -17.21
N TRP A 77 -23.42 2.43 -18.04
CA TRP A 77 -22.24 1.97 -18.76
C TRP A 77 -21.17 1.48 -17.77
N LEU A 78 -20.84 2.26 -16.74
CA LEU A 78 -19.82 1.88 -15.76
C LEU A 78 -20.16 0.56 -15.05
N VAL A 79 -21.39 0.42 -14.55
CA VAL A 79 -21.83 -0.81 -13.87
C VAL A 79 -21.80 -2.01 -14.81
N ASN A 80 -22.24 -1.86 -16.06
CA ASN A 80 -22.21 -2.94 -17.06
C ASN A 80 -20.79 -3.32 -17.47
N THR A 81 -19.90 -2.34 -17.63
CA THR A 81 -18.49 -2.55 -17.95
C THR A 81 -17.81 -3.34 -16.84
N VAL A 82 -17.97 -2.91 -15.58
CA VAL A 82 -17.44 -3.63 -14.40
C VAL A 82 -18.00 -5.05 -14.34
N ALA A 83 -19.31 -5.24 -14.56
CA ALA A 83 -19.92 -6.56 -14.55
C ALA A 83 -19.37 -7.48 -15.64
N THR A 84 -19.18 -6.95 -16.85
CA THR A 84 -18.65 -7.70 -17.99
C THR A 84 -17.20 -8.12 -17.74
N GLN A 85 -16.36 -7.19 -17.27
CA GLN A 85 -14.96 -7.46 -16.99
C GLN A 85 -14.78 -8.38 -15.78
N ALA A 86 -15.59 -8.24 -14.73
CA ALA A 86 -15.59 -9.15 -13.59
C ALA A 86 -15.91 -10.59 -14.02
N CYS A 87 -16.92 -10.75 -14.90
CA CYS A 87 -17.27 -12.04 -15.48
C CYS A 87 -16.11 -12.63 -16.30
N GLN A 88 -15.51 -11.83 -17.19
CA GLN A 88 -14.35 -12.27 -18.00
C GLN A 88 -13.13 -12.64 -17.13
N ALA A 89 -12.91 -11.91 -16.03
CA ALA A 89 -11.82 -12.17 -15.10
C ALA A 89 -12.13 -13.31 -14.09
N GLY A 90 -13.34 -13.85 -14.10
CA GLY A 90 -13.75 -14.94 -13.21
C GLY A 90 -13.86 -14.53 -11.73
N ILE A 91 -14.21 -13.27 -11.45
CA ILE A 91 -14.43 -12.76 -10.08
C ILE A 91 -15.90 -12.39 -9.86
N ALA A 92 -16.32 -12.33 -8.60
CA ALA A 92 -17.64 -11.81 -8.28
C ALA A 92 -17.73 -10.31 -8.62
N MET A 93 -18.93 -9.83 -8.90
CA MET A 93 -19.18 -8.42 -9.21
C MET A 93 -18.73 -7.50 -8.05
N PRO A 94 -17.72 -6.63 -8.27
CA PRO A 94 -17.36 -5.62 -7.29
C PRO A 94 -18.50 -4.62 -7.07
N GLN A 95 -18.56 -4.02 -5.88
CA GLN A 95 -19.36 -2.81 -5.73
C GLN A 95 -18.78 -1.70 -6.61
N VAL A 96 -19.64 -0.90 -7.21
CA VAL A 96 -19.24 0.22 -8.07
C VAL A 96 -19.57 1.52 -7.36
N ALA A 97 -18.60 2.42 -7.29
CA ALA A 97 -18.79 3.74 -6.72
C ALA A 97 -18.28 4.85 -7.65
N ILE A 98 -18.87 6.04 -7.52
CA ILE A 98 -18.37 7.26 -8.13
C ILE A 98 -18.03 8.25 -7.03
N TYR A 99 -16.95 9.00 -7.20
CA TYR A 99 -16.63 10.12 -6.33
C TYR A 99 -16.39 11.40 -7.14
N HIS A 100 -16.76 12.52 -6.54
CA HIS A 100 -16.75 13.82 -7.20
C HIS A 100 -15.40 14.49 -7.05
N ALA A 101 -14.55 14.29 -8.06
CA ALA A 101 -13.25 14.93 -8.15
C ALA A 101 -12.87 15.18 -9.62
N PRO A 102 -12.12 16.28 -9.91
CA PRO A 102 -11.74 16.64 -11.28
C PRO A 102 -10.54 15.85 -11.82
N ASP A 103 -9.83 15.10 -10.97
CA ASP A 103 -8.70 14.26 -11.35
C ASP A 103 -9.15 13.07 -12.21
N ILE A 104 -8.28 12.59 -13.10
CA ILE A 104 -8.51 11.35 -13.86
C ILE A 104 -7.99 10.20 -13.02
N ASN A 105 -8.89 9.51 -12.30
CA ASN A 105 -8.49 8.52 -11.32
C ASN A 105 -9.57 7.45 -11.09
N ALA A 106 -9.12 6.25 -10.76
CA ALA A 106 -9.93 5.13 -10.32
C ALA A 106 -9.11 4.28 -9.36
N PHE A 107 -9.78 3.53 -8.49
CA PHE A 107 -9.10 2.58 -7.61
C PHE A 107 -9.98 1.37 -7.30
N ALA A 108 -9.32 0.23 -7.11
CA ALA A 108 -9.91 -0.98 -6.56
C ALA A 108 -9.42 -1.28 -5.14
N THR A 109 -10.31 -1.82 -4.30
CA THR A 109 -9.94 -2.34 -3.00
C THR A 109 -10.90 -3.43 -2.52
N GLY A 110 -10.46 -4.27 -1.59
CA GLY A 110 -11.28 -5.33 -1.02
C GLY A 110 -10.42 -6.40 -0.33
N ALA A 111 -10.91 -6.86 0.83
CA ALA A 111 -10.24 -7.92 1.58
C ALA A 111 -10.37 -9.30 0.92
N ARG A 112 -11.36 -9.47 0.04
CA ARG A 112 -11.63 -10.71 -0.68
C ARG A 112 -12.09 -10.39 -2.10
N ARG A 113 -11.83 -11.30 -3.03
CA ARG A 113 -12.25 -11.17 -4.44
C ARG A 113 -13.77 -11.09 -4.59
N ASP A 114 -14.51 -11.70 -3.67
CA ASP A 114 -15.97 -11.72 -3.61
C ASP A 114 -16.59 -10.52 -2.86
N ALA A 115 -15.77 -9.63 -2.29
CA ALA A 115 -16.21 -8.47 -1.52
C ALA A 115 -15.35 -7.24 -1.83
N SER A 116 -15.18 -6.94 -3.12
CA SER A 116 -14.38 -5.82 -3.61
C SER A 116 -15.22 -4.57 -3.91
N LEU A 117 -14.53 -3.49 -4.24
CA LEU A 117 -15.05 -2.18 -4.63
C LEU A 117 -14.17 -1.65 -5.77
N VAL A 118 -14.79 -1.12 -6.81
CA VAL A 118 -14.17 -0.29 -7.83
C VAL A 118 -14.80 1.09 -7.74
N ALA A 119 -13.99 2.13 -7.54
CA ALA A 119 -14.44 3.51 -7.46
C ALA A 119 -13.79 4.33 -8.58
N VAL A 120 -14.57 5.20 -9.23
CA VAL A 120 -14.14 6.00 -10.38
C VAL A 120 -14.45 7.47 -10.15
N SER A 121 -13.51 8.36 -10.45
CA SER A 121 -13.75 9.80 -10.32
C SER A 121 -14.65 10.33 -11.44
N THR A 122 -15.38 11.42 -11.17
CA THR A 122 -16.08 12.15 -12.23
C THR A 122 -15.13 12.69 -13.31
N GLY A 123 -13.90 13.08 -12.93
CA GLY A 123 -12.89 13.56 -13.85
C GLY A 123 -12.46 12.49 -14.85
N LEU A 124 -12.36 11.22 -14.45
CA LEU A 124 -12.07 10.12 -15.37
C LEU A 124 -13.19 9.95 -16.38
N LEU A 125 -14.44 9.84 -15.92
CA LEU A 125 -15.60 9.64 -16.78
C LEU A 125 -15.86 10.81 -17.75
N GLN A 126 -15.36 12.00 -17.46
CA GLN A 126 -15.52 13.19 -18.29
C GLN A 126 -14.37 13.41 -19.26
N ASN A 127 -13.14 13.04 -18.88
CA ASN A 127 -11.94 13.39 -19.62
C ASN A 127 -11.31 12.22 -20.38
N MET A 128 -11.75 10.98 -20.16
CA MET A 128 -11.33 9.82 -20.94
C MET A 128 -12.41 9.43 -21.96
N SER A 129 -11.98 8.95 -23.11
CA SER A 129 -12.85 8.25 -24.06
C SER A 129 -13.38 6.94 -23.44
N PRO A 130 -14.48 6.37 -23.95
CA PRO A 130 -15.01 5.11 -23.44
C PRO A 130 -13.99 3.96 -23.45
N ASP A 131 -13.15 3.88 -24.49
CA ASP A 131 -12.11 2.85 -24.61
C ASP A 131 -10.98 3.03 -23.60
N GLU A 132 -10.54 4.27 -23.35
CA GLU A 132 -9.52 4.58 -22.35
C GLU A 132 -10.04 4.28 -20.94
N ALA A 133 -11.27 4.73 -20.62
CA ALA A 133 -11.91 4.48 -19.34
C ALA A 133 -12.14 2.98 -19.11
N GLU A 134 -12.59 2.25 -20.13
CA GLU A 134 -12.76 0.79 -20.08
C GLU A 134 -11.45 0.08 -19.74
N ALA A 135 -10.31 0.53 -20.29
CA ALA A 135 -9.00 -0.03 -20.00
C ALA A 135 -8.49 0.28 -18.58
N VAL A 136 -8.77 1.48 -18.05
CA VAL A 136 -8.47 1.78 -16.65
C VAL A 136 -9.30 0.90 -15.71
N ILE A 137 -10.59 0.71 -15.99
CA ILE A 137 -11.43 -0.19 -15.18
C ILE A 137 -10.91 -1.64 -15.27
N ALA A 138 -10.50 -2.09 -16.45
CA ALA A 138 -9.95 -3.43 -16.62
C ALA A 138 -8.62 -3.64 -15.87
N HIS A 139 -7.81 -2.58 -15.73
CA HIS A 139 -6.62 -2.56 -14.90
C HIS A 139 -6.98 -2.76 -13.42
N GLU A 140 -7.94 -2.00 -12.91
CA GLU A 140 -8.44 -2.13 -11.53
C GLU A 140 -9.07 -3.50 -11.25
N ILE A 141 -9.82 -4.05 -12.21
CA ILE A 141 -10.35 -5.41 -12.13
C ILE A 141 -9.23 -6.45 -12.09
N SER A 142 -8.16 -6.24 -12.84
CA SER A 142 -7.00 -7.14 -12.84
C SER A 142 -6.30 -7.16 -11.48
N HIS A 143 -6.22 -6.04 -10.77
CA HIS A 143 -5.75 -6.03 -9.38
C HIS A 143 -6.62 -6.93 -8.48
N ILE A 144 -7.94 -6.81 -8.56
CA ILE A 144 -8.86 -7.65 -7.76
C ILE A 144 -8.67 -9.13 -8.14
N ALA A 145 -8.64 -9.44 -9.44
CA ALA A 145 -8.51 -10.80 -9.96
C ALA A 145 -7.18 -11.45 -9.56
N ASN A 146 -6.09 -10.68 -9.49
CA ASN A 146 -4.79 -11.17 -9.04
C ASN A 146 -4.74 -11.36 -7.50
N GLY A 147 -5.67 -10.78 -6.75
CA GLY A 147 -5.66 -10.83 -5.27
C GLY A 147 -4.62 -9.89 -4.67
N ASP A 148 -4.31 -8.84 -5.39
CA ASP A 148 -3.19 -7.94 -5.15
C ASP A 148 -3.24 -7.25 -3.78
N MET A 149 -4.43 -6.93 -3.30
CA MET A 149 -4.66 -6.33 -1.98
C MET A 149 -4.21 -7.29 -0.87
N VAL A 150 -4.62 -8.58 -0.96
CA VAL A 150 -4.25 -9.61 0.00
C VAL A 150 -2.75 -9.89 -0.07
N THR A 151 -2.18 -10.04 -1.27
CA THR A 151 -0.75 -10.32 -1.43
C THR A 151 0.10 -9.19 -0.86
N MET A 152 -0.27 -7.94 -1.10
CA MET A 152 0.43 -6.78 -0.54
C MET A 152 0.30 -6.72 0.99
N THR A 153 -0.88 -7.05 1.54
CA THR A 153 -1.09 -7.18 2.99
C THR A 153 -0.21 -8.26 3.60
N LEU A 154 -0.07 -9.43 2.95
CA LEU A 154 0.79 -10.51 3.43
C LEU A 154 2.27 -10.10 3.42
N ILE A 155 2.73 -9.48 2.33
CA ILE A 155 4.11 -8.98 2.23
C ILE A 155 4.37 -7.93 3.31
N GLN A 156 3.46 -6.96 3.50
CA GLN A 156 3.58 -5.98 4.57
C GLN A 156 3.61 -6.64 5.95
N GLY A 157 2.76 -7.64 6.19
CA GLY A 157 2.72 -8.35 7.47
C GLY A 157 4.04 -9.05 7.79
N VAL A 158 4.61 -9.76 6.81
CA VAL A 158 5.92 -10.40 6.93
C VAL A 158 7.02 -9.37 7.16
N VAL A 159 7.10 -8.34 6.32
CA VAL A 159 8.15 -7.33 6.38
C VAL A 159 8.09 -6.54 7.69
N ASN A 160 6.91 -6.11 8.13
CA ASN A 160 6.72 -5.43 9.41
C ASN A 160 7.11 -6.32 10.59
N THR A 161 6.76 -7.62 10.55
CA THR A 161 7.19 -8.58 11.57
C THR A 161 8.71 -8.61 11.69
N PHE A 162 9.43 -8.72 10.57
CA PHE A 162 10.90 -8.73 10.56
C PHE A 162 11.51 -7.43 11.09
N VAL A 163 10.98 -6.28 10.64
CA VAL A 163 11.41 -4.96 11.11
C VAL A 163 11.28 -4.88 12.63
N ILE A 164 10.11 -5.21 13.18
CA ILE A 164 9.84 -5.15 14.62
C ILE A 164 10.75 -6.12 15.38
N PHE A 165 10.84 -7.37 14.92
CA PHE A 165 11.57 -8.43 15.62
C PHE A 165 13.08 -8.15 15.67
N ILE A 166 13.70 -7.85 14.53
CA ILE A 166 15.15 -7.63 14.43
C ILE A 166 15.54 -6.35 15.17
N SER A 167 14.76 -5.26 15.03
CA SER A 167 15.04 -4.01 15.74
C SER A 167 15.07 -4.23 17.25
N ARG A 168 14.12 -5.00 17.78
CA ARG A 168 14.00 -5.26 19.22
C ARG A 168 15.11 -6.16 19.76
N ILE A 169 15.49 -7.20 19.02
CA ILE A 169 16.63 -8.07 19.41
C ILE A 169 17.92 -7.27 19.46
N LEU A 170 18.22 -6.52 18.41
CA LEU A 170 19.46 -5.73 18.35
C LEU A 170 19.47 -4.60 19.40
N ALA A 171 18.32 -3.99 19.68
CA ALA A 171 18.20 -3.02 20.76
C ALA A 171 18.42 -3.63 22.15
N GLN A 172 17.93 -4.85 22.40
CA GLN A 172 18.20 -5.57 23.66
C GLN A 172 19.70 -5.86 23.82
N LEU A 173 20.35 -6.34 22.75
CA LEU A 173 21.80 -6.60 22.75
C LEU A 173 22.61 -5.32 23.00
N ALA A 174 22.24 -4.21 22.34
CA ALA A 174 22.91 -2.92 22.52
C ALA A 174 22.73 -2.35 23.94
N ALA A 175 21.52 -2.45 24.50
CA ALA A 175 21.24 -1.99 25.86
C ALA A 175 21.97 -2.84 26.91
N GLY A 176 22.12 -4.15 26.68
CA GLY A 176 22.88 -5.05 27.54
C GLY A 176 24.39 -4.80 27.50
N PHE A 177 24.96 -4.54 26.32
CA PHE A 177 26.40 -4.30 26.16
C PHE A 177 26.85 -2.93 26.69
N MET A 178 26.02 -1.90 26.52
CA MET A 178 26.34 -0.51 26.91
C MET A 178 25.88 -0.16 28.33
N GLY A 179 25.10 -1.04 28.98
CA GLY A 179 24.70 -0.95 30.39
C GLY A 179 25.73 -1.48 31.38
N GLY A 180 26.96 -1.72 30.94
CA GLY A 180 28.04 -2.25 31.78
C GLY A 180 28.26 -1.41 33.04
N ASN A 181 28.10 -2.06 34.19
CA ASN A 181 28.42 -1.63 35.55
C ASN A 181 27.30 -0.91 36.33
N ARG A 182 26.36 -1.68 36.92
CA ARG A 182 25.68 -1.33 38.17
C ARG A 182 25.17 -2.58 38.88
N ASP A 183 25.38 -2.57 40.19
CA ASP A 183 25.45 -3.70 41.12
C ASP A 183 24.32 -4.73 41.10
N GLU A 184 24.72 -5.93 41.52
CA GLU A 184 23.91 -7.09 41.86
C GLU A 184 22.74 -6.72 42.80
N GLY A 185 21.50 -6.87 42.35
CA GLY A 185 20.36 -6.76 43.26
C GLY A 185 18.95 -6.80 42.66
N GLU A 186 18.73 -6.30 41.45
CA GLU A 186 17.39 -6.27 40.83
C GLU A 186 17.47 -6.73 39.37
N GLU A 187 16.46 -7.49 38.92
CA GLU A 187 16.37 -8.15 37.61
C GLU A 187 16.92 -7.26 36.48
N SER A 188 18.02 -7.72 35.88
CA SER A 188 18.80 -7.03 34.84
C SER A 188 17.95 -6.72 33.60
N ASN A 189 17.31 -5.55 33.62
CA ASN A 189 16.72 -4.93 32.44
C ASN A 189 17.65 -3.78 32.06
N GLY A 190 18.42 -3.94 30.98
CA GLY A 190 19.37 -2.93 30.50
C GLY A 190 18.75 -1.53 30.35
N ASN A 191 19.57 -0.48 30.26
CA ASN A 191 19.11 0.92 30.29
C ASN A 191 17.93 1.15 29.32
N PRO A 192 16.70 1.39 29.83
CA PRO A 192 15.50 1.50 28.99
C PRO A 192 15.61 2.62 27.95
N LEU A 193 16.29 3.72 28.28
CA LEU A 193 16.48 4.84 27.36
C LEU A 193 17.35 4.44 26.17
N ILE A 194 18.42 3.67 26.41
CA ILE A 194 19.29 3.13 25.35
C ILE A 194 18.50 2.15 24.48
N TYR A 195 17.74 1.25 25.09
CA TYR A 195 16.88 0.31 24.36
C TYR A 195 15.92 1.05 23.42
N PHE A 196 15.16 2.03 23.92
CA PHE A 196 14.20 2.77 23.10
C PHE A 196 14.88 3.59 21.99
N ALA A 197 16.01 4.24 22.29
CA ALA A 197 16.76 5.00 21.30
C ALA A 197 17.26 4.09 20.16
N VAL A 198 17.90 2.97 20.50
CA VAL A 198 18.41 2.02 19.51
C VAL A 198 17.27 1.35 18.73
N ALA A 199 16.22 0.90 19.41
CA ALA A 199 15.06 0.29 18.76
C ALA A 199 14.43 1.24 17.74
N THR A 200 14.24 2.52 18.09
CA THR A 200 13.65 3.53 17.19
C THR A 200 14.52 3.76 15.95
N VAL A 201 15.84 3.88 16.13
CA VAL A 201 16.77 4.08 15.01
C VAL A 201 16.77 2.85 14.10
N LEU A 202 16.84 1.65 14.66
CA LEU A 202 16.82 0.41 13.88
C LEU A 202 15.50 0.20 13.16
N GLU A 203 14.37 0.48 13.80
CA GLU A 203 13.04 0.37 13.20
C GLU A 203 12.89 1.35 12.04
N LEU A 204 13.43 2.58 12.15
CA LEU A 204 13.48 3.53 11.05
C LEU A 204 14.33 3.00 9.89
N VAL A 205 15.54 2.52 10.17
CA VAL A 205 16.47 2.02 9.15
C VAL A 205 15.90 0.79 8.45
N PHE A 206 15.48 -0.22 9.19
CA PHE A 206 14.87 -1.42 8.63
C PHE A 206 13.53 -1.13 7.98
N GLY A 207 12.74 -0.17 8.48
CA GLY A 207 11.52 0.31 7.84
C GLY A 207 11.76 0.92 6.45
N ILE A 208 12.85 1.68 6.28
CA ILE A 208 13.25 2.19 4.96
C ILE A 208 13.63 1.02 4.03
N LEU A 209 14.43 0.07 4.50
CA LEU A 209 14.83 -1.11 3.69
C LEU A 209 13.61 -1.98 3.31
N ALA A 210 12.72 -2.20 4.27
CA ALA A 210 11.42 -2.83 4.09
C ALA A 210 10.59 -2.14 3.01
N SER A 211 10.54 -0.81 3.02
CA SER A 211 9.78 -0.04 2.02
C SER A 211 10.29 -0.26 0.60
N ILE A 212 11.60 -0.50 0.40
CA ILE A 212 12.16 -0.78 -0.94
C ILE A 212 11.59 -2.10 -1.49
N ILE A 213 11.46 -3.12 -0.63
CA ILE A 213 10.89 -4.42 -1.00
C ILE A 213 9.41 -4.26 -1.38
N THR A 214 8.63 -3.54 -0.55
CA THR A 214 7.20 -3.34 -0.81
C THR A 214 6.97 -2.49 -2.06
N MET A 215 7.76 -1.44 -2.30
CA MET A 215 7.69 -0.63 -3.52
C MET A 215 8.10 -1.41 -4.76
N TRP A 216 9.12 -2.27 -4.68
CA TRP A 216 9.48 -3.15 -5.79
C TRP A 216 8.33 -4.08 -6.17
N PHE A 217 7.69 -4.71 -5.18
CA PHE A 217 6.53 -5.57 -5.43
C PHE A 217 5.33 -4.78 -5.98
N SER A 218 5.08 -3.58 -5.46
CA SER A 218 4.06 -2.66 -5.97
C SER A 218 4.24 -2.38 -7.46
N ARG A 219 5.47 -2.08 -7.90
CA ARG A 219 5.76 -1.84 -9.32
C ARG A 219 5.54 -3.07 -10.19
N HIS A 220 5.94 -4.25 -9.72
CA HIS A 220 5.75 -5.50 -10.47
C HIS A 220 4.26 -5.79 -10.70
N ARG A 221 3.42 -5.58 -9.68
CA ARG A 221 1.96 -5.69 -9.79
C ARG A 221 1.34 -4.81 -10.87
N GLU A 222 1.83 -3.59 -11.05
CA GLU A 222 1.30 -2.66 -12.07
C GLU A 222 1.46 -3.21 -13.49
N PHE A 223 2.62 -3.82 -13.79
CA PHE A 223 2.85 -4.47 -15.09
C PHE A 223 1.92 -5.68 -15.28
N HIS A 224 1.69 -6.46 -14.23
CA HIS A 224 0.73 -7.56 -14.25
C HIS A 224 -0.72 -7.09 -14.47
N ALA A 225 -1.10 -5.97 -13.87
CA ALA A 225 -2.43 -5.38 -14.06
C ALA A 225 -2.59 -4.75 -15.45
N ASP A 226 -1.55 -4.14 -16.02
CA ASP A 226 -1.53 -3.70 -17.42
C ASP A 226 -1.69 -4.85 -18.39
N ALA A 227 -0.98 -5.96 -18.15
CA ALA A 227 -1.12 -7.18 -18.92
C ALA A 227 -2.54 -7.76 -18.82
N GLY A 228 -3.13 -7.74 -17.62
CA GLY A 228 -4.50 -8.15 -17.37
C GLY A 228 -5.50 -7.30 -18.14
N SER A 229 -5.36 -5.97 -18.08
CA SER A 229 -6.18 -5.03 -18.86
C SER A 229 -6.06 -5.29 -20.37
N ALA A 230 -4.82 -5.43 -20.87
CA ALA A 230 -4.56 -5.73 -22.27
C ALA A 230 -5.19 -7.06 -22.73
N LYS A 231 -5.26 -8.05 -21.84
CA LYS A 231 -5.92 -9.34 -22.10
C LYS A 231 -7.45 -9.23 -22.09
N LEU A 232 -8.02 -8.39 -21.21
CA LEU A 232 -9.47 -8.23 -21.08
C LEU A 232 -10.07 -7.38 -22.21
N VAL A 233 -9.45 -6.23 -22.52
CA VAL A 233 -10.06 -5.21 -23.39
C VAL A 233 -9.19 -4.79 -24.56
N GLY A 234 -7.98 -5.35 -24.66
CA GLY A 234 -7.05 -5.09 -25.74
C GLY A 234 -5.94 -4.11 -25.37
N ARG A 235 -4.73 -4.43 -25.83
CA ARG A 235 -3.51 -3.66 -25.57
C ARG A 235 -3.59 -2.19 -26.00
N GLU A 236 -4.16 -1.92 -27.18
CA GLU A 236 -4.21 -0.55 -27.73
C GLU A 236 -5.03 0.38 -26.84
N LYS A 237 -6.12 -0.12 -26.25
CA LYS A 237 -6.94 0.66 -25.30
C LYS A 237 -6.15 1.04 -24.05
N MET A 238 -5.39 0.10 -23.49
CA MET A 238 -4.54 0.36 -22.32
C MET A 238 -3.40 1.33 -22.64
N ILE A 239 -2.77 1.22 -23.81
CA ILE A 239 -1.75 2.18 -24.26
C ILE A 239 -2.35 3.58 -24.38
N ALA A 240 -3.52 3.72 -25.00
CA ALA A 240 -4.22 5.00 -25.12
C ALA A 240 -4.55 5.60 -23.74
N ALA A 241 -5.05 4.78 -22.81
CA ALA A 241 -5.34 5.21 -21.44
C ALA A 241 -4.09 5.75 -20.71
N LEU A 242 -2.96 5.04 -20.80
CA LEU A 242 -1.70 5.48 -20.19
C LEU A 242 -1.16 6.77 -20.83
N GLN A 243 -1.30 6.93 -22.15
CA GLN A 243 -0.95 8.16 -22.85
C GLN A 243 -1.82 9.33 -22.39
N ARG A 244 -3.12 9.11 -22.24
CA ARG A 244 -4.05 10.13 -21.73
C ARG A 244 -3.69 10.57 -20.32
N LEU A 245 -3.39 9.63 -19.42
CA LEU A 245 -2.89 9.93 -18.07
C LEU A 245 -1.61 10.76 -18.13
N LYS A 246 -0.65 10.38 -18.98
CA LYS A 246 0.62 11.12 -19.12
C LYS A 246 0.39 12.59 -19.47
N THR A 247 -0.46 12.88 -20.45
CA THR A 247 -0.78 14.27 -20.85
C THR A 247 -1.54 15.02 -19.77
N SER A 248 -2.37 14.35 -18.97
CA SER A 248 -3.12 14.99 -17.88
C SER A 248 -2.27 15.30 -16.63
N TYR A 249 -1.13 14.62 -16.45
CA TYR A 249 -0.19 14.85 -15.35
C TYR A 249 0.93 15.84 -15.69
N GLU A 250 1.10 16.25 -16.96
CA GLU A 250 2.05 17.30 -17.31
C GLU A 250 1.60 18.63 -16.66
N PRO A 251 2.38 19.18 -15.70
CA PRO A 251 1.98 20.40 -15.00
C PRO A 251 1.90 21.54 -16.02
N GLN A 252 0.75 22.21 -16.09
CA GLN A 252 0.62 23.42 -16.90
C GLN A 252 1.48 24.58 -16.38
N GLU A 253 1.99 24.53 -15.14
CA GLU A 253 3.03 25.42 -14.65
C GLU A 253 3.94 24.69 -13.65
N ALA A 254 5.25 24.78 -13.87
CA ALA A 254 6.27 24.25 -12.97
C ALA A 254 6.35 25.13 -11.70
N THR A 255 5.50 24.88 -10.71
CA THR A 255 5.57 25.58 -9.42
C THR A 255 6.66 24.95 -8.54
N SER A 256 7.87 25.48 -8.68
CA SER A 256 8.88 25.76 -7.64
C SER A 256 8.80 24.98 -6.32
N MET A 257 9.36 23.76 -6.31
CA MET A 257 10.12 23.21 -5.16
C MET A 257 10.92 21.94 -5.49
N MET A 258 10.65 21.28 -6.63
CA MET A 258 11.35 20.05 -7.07
C MET A 258 12.62 20.30 -7.89
N ALA A 259 12.99 21.55 -8.15
CA ALA A 259 14.16 21.90 -8.97
C ALA A 259 15.52 21.65 -8.29
N PHE A 260 15.55 21.35 -6.98
CA PHE A 260 16.82 21.16 -6.25
C PHE A 260 17.42 19.74 -6.32
N CYS A 261 16.69 18.75 -6.85
CA CYS A 261 17.18 17.37 -6.98
C CYS A 261 17.48 16.95 -8.45
N ILE A 262 17.29 17.86 -9.41
CA ILE A 262 17.55 17.61 -10.83
C ILE A 262 18.93 18.14 -11.16
N ASN A 263 19.97 17.47 -10.66
CA ASN A 263 21.30 17.55 -11.26
C ASN A 263 21.94 16.16 -11.29
N GLY A 264 21.56 15.39 -12.32
CA GLY A 264 22.53 14.65 -13.13
C GLY A 264 22.93 13.21 -12.77
N LYS A 265 22.61 12.64 -11.58
CA LYS A 265 23.05 11.26 -11.25
C LYS A 265 22.05 10.37 -10.49
N SER A 266 20.82 10.81 -10.26
CA SER A 266 19.90 10.17 -9.30
C SER A 266 18.70 9.39 -9.88
N LYS A 267 18.61 9.16 -11.20
CA LYS A 267 17.44 8.45 -11.79
C LYS A 267 17.22 7.05 -11.20
N SER A 268 18.30 6.30 -10.93
CA SER A 268 18.21 4.94 -10.37
C SER A 268 17.76 4.91 -8.91
N LEU A 269 18.23 5.84 -8.07
CA LEU A 269 17.81 5.93 -6.67
C LEU A 269 16.38 6.45 -6.55
N SER A 270 15.97 7.43 -7.37
CA SER A 270 14.58 7.90 -7.38
C SER A 270 13.61 6.79 -7.79
N GLU A 271 13.97 5.95 -8.76
CA GLU A 271 13.14 4.82 -9.20
C GLU A 271 12.90 3.76 -8.10
N LEU A 272 13.84 3.59 -7.17
CA LEU A 272 13.67 2.65 -6.05
C LEU A 272 12.55 3.09 -5.11
N PHE A 273 12.34 4.40 -4.93
CA PHE A 273 11.33 4.98 -4.04
C PHE A 273 10.00 5.33 -4.71
N MET A 274 9.80 4.98 -6.00
CA MET A 274 8.52 5.18 -6.69
C MET A 274 7.54 4.04 -6.43
N THR A 275 6.30 4.35 -6.05
CA THR A 275 5.22 3.37 -5.82
C THR A 275 4.62 2.83 -7.11
N HIS A 276 4.67 3.60 -8.19
CA HIS A 276 4.27 3.20 -9.55
C HIS A 276 5.45 3.33 -10.51
N PRO A 277 5.60 2.41 -11.49
CA PRO A 277 6.61 2.54 -12.52
C PRO A 277 6.29 3.72 -13.45
N PRO A 278 7.32 4.37 -14.05
CA PRO A 278 7.09 5.43 -15.03
C PRO A 278 6.15 4.98 -16.16
N LEU A 279 5.20 5.85 -16.55
CA LEU A 279 4.21 5.55 -17.59
C LEU A 279 4.86 5.12 -18.91
N ASP A 280 6.00 5.73 -19.27
CA ASP A 280 6.75 5.35 -20.47
C ASP A 280 7.23 3.90 -20.44
N LYS A 281 7.65 3.38 -19.28
CA LYS A 281 8.05 1.97 -19.14
C LYS A 281 6.86 1.03 -19.28
N ARG A 282 5.70 1.42 -18.74
CA ARG A 282 4.43 0.64 -18.86
C ARG A 282 3.95 0.59 -20.30
N ILE A 283 3.93 1.74 -20.99
CA ILE A 283 3.58 1.83 -22.42
C ILE A 283 4.52 1.00 -23.27
N GLU A 284 5.84 1.08 -23.02
CA GLU A 284 6.81 0.32 -23.78
C GLU A 284 6.67 -1.20 -23.53
N ALA A 285 6.47 -1.63 -22.29
CA ALA A 285 6.23 -3.03 -21.96
C ALA A 285 4.99 -3.60 -22.67
N LEU A 286 3.91 -2.79 -22.77
CA LEU A 286 2.76 -3.16 -23.59
C LEU A 286 3.15 -3.25 -25.06
N ARG A 287 3.84 -2.24 -25.61
CA ARG A 287 4.25 -2.20 -27.02
C ARG A 287 5.06 -3.42 -27.46
N THR A 288 6.04 -3.81 -26.65
CA THR A 288 6.94 -4.94 -26.93
C THR A 288 6.35 -6.29 -26.53
N GLY A 289 5.26 -6.30 -25.76
CA GLY A 289 4.70 -7.52 -25.20
C GLY A 289 5.52 -8.10 -24.04
N GLU A 290 6.49 -7.35 -23.50
CA GLU A 290 7.40 -7.78 -22.44
C GLU A 290 6.91 -7.36 -21.04
N TYR A 291 5.61 -7.48 -20.76
CA TYR A 291 5.00 -7.08 -19.49
C TYR A 291 5.26 -8.05 -18.30
N LEU A 292 6.06 -9.11 -18.48
CA LEU A 292 6.35 -10.17 -17.49
C LEU A 292 7.84 -10.50 -17.28
N LYS A 293 8.77 -9.61 -17.59
CA LYS A 293 10.20 -9.87 -17.33
C LYS A 293 10.58 -9.75 -15.85
#